data_AF-T2KK56-F1
#
_entry.id   AF-T2KK56-F1
#
_cell.length_a   1.000
_cell.length_b   1.000
_cell.length_c   1.000
_cell.angle_alpha   90.00
_cell.angle_beta   90.00
_cell.angle_gamma   90.00
#
_symmetry.space_group_name_H-M   'P 1'
#
loop_
_entity.id
_entity.type
_entity.pdbx_description
1 polymer ?
#
loop_
_entity_poly.entity_id
_entity_poly.type
_entity_poly.pdbx_seq_one_letter_code
_entity_poly.pdbx_strand_id
1 'polypeptide(L)'
;MKNIKNKNSKTMTKRIMLFALALVLLPASMMAQSIFDKYSENPNVTYVNIKPKMFQMLAKLDISTDDAESQAYLDMVNSITSFKTIITDDKAIAADISTWMTSKKGGLDELMEVKDDGKEVKFYVKEGKDADHVKELLIFVNGISDLTKEANIEINGKNREIETVVALLTGDINLNEIAKLTSKMNIPGGEHLKNNN
;
A
#
# COMPACT_ATOMS: atom_id res chain seq x y z
N MET A 1 -36.92 57.25 -15.61
CA MET A 1 -37.05 55.77 -15.60
C MET A 1 -35.73 55.17 -15.12
N LYS A 2 -35.71 54.50 -13.96
CA LYS A 2 -34.47 53.98 -13.32
C LYS A 2 -33.93 52.75 -14.07
N ASN A 3 -32.62 52.75 -14.31
CA ASN A 3 -31.85 51.67 -14.96
C ASN A 3 -31.91 50.35 -14.16
N ILE A 4 -32.75 49.40 -14.59
CA ILE A 4 -32.89 48.07 -13.96
C ILE A 4 -32.05 46.97 -14.69
N LYS A 5 -31.50 47.23 -15.88
CA LYS A 5 -30.92 46.17 -16.72
C LYS A 5 -29.49 45.70 -16.41
N ASN A 6 -28.73 46.37 -15.53
CA ASN A 6 -27.28 46.08 -15.40
C ASN A 6 -26.88 45.14 -14.23
N LYS A 7 -27.81 44.82 -13.31
CA LYS A 7 -27.49 43.97 -12.14
C LYS A 7 -27.49 42.47 -12.49
N ASN A 8 -28.35 42.04 -13.42
CA ASN A 8 -28.55 40.62 -13.76
C ASN A 8 -27.45 40.04 -14.68
N SER A 9 -26.78 40.87 -15.50
CA SER A 9 -25.69 40.41 -16.38
C SER A 9 -24.39 40.14 -15.59
N LYS A 10 -24.06 41.02 -14.63
CA LYS A 10 -22.91 40.83 -13.73
C LYS A 10 -23.05 39.64 -12.79
N THR A 11 -24.28 39.28 -12.39
CA THR A 11 -24.52 38.08 -11.57
C THR A 11 -24.48 36.79 -12.40
N MET A 12 -24.96 36.81 -13.66
CA MET A 12 -24.81 35.69 -14.60
C MET A 12 -23.34 35.38 -14.92
N THR A 13 -22.54 36.39 -15.24
CA THR A 13 -21.10 36.21 -15.53
C THR A 13 -20.32 35.69 -14.31
N LYS A 14 -20.62 36.18 -13.10
CA LYS A 14 -20.05 35.62 -11.87
C LYS A 14 -20.44 34.15 -11.64
N ARG A 15 -21.69 33.76 -11.93
CA ARG A 15 -22.16 32.38 -11.82
C ARG A 15 -21.48 31.45 -12.84
N ILE A 16 -21.30 31.90 -14.08
CA ILE A 16 -20.58 31.16 -15.12
C ILE A 16 -19.10 30.99 -14.72
N MET A 17 -18.47 32.03 -14.18
CA MET A 17 -17.09 31.96 -13.71
C MET A 17 -16.92 30.99 -12.51
N LEU A 18 -17.88 30.99 -11.58
CA LEU A 18 -17.95 30.00 -10.49
C LEU A 18 -18.14 28.58 -10.99
N PHE A 19 -18.98 28.39 -12.01
CA PHE A 19 -19.23 27.07 -12.61
C PHE A 19 -18.02 26.55 -13.39
N ALA A 20 -17.34 27.43 -14.14
CA ALA A 20 -16.10 27.10 -14.84
C ALA A 20 -14.96 26.77 -13.86
N LEU A 21 -14.84 27.51 -12.75
CA LEU A 21 -13.88 27.22 -11.69
C LEU A 21 -14.17 25.87 -11.01
N ALA A 22 -15.46 25.56 -10.79
CA ALA A 22 -15.86 24.25 -10.28
C ALA A 22 -15.49 23.12 -11.24
N LEU A 23 -15.69 23.27 -12.56
CA LEU A 23 -15.30 22.27 -13.57
C LEU A 23 -13.79 22.02 -13.62
N VAL A 24 -12.97 23.06 -13.43
CA VAL A 24 -11.50 22.93 -13.41
C VAL A 24 -11.01 22.19 -12.15
N LEU A 25 -11.77 22.25 -11.05
CA LEU A 25 -11.41 21.58 -9.79
C LEU A 25 -11.87 20.11 -9.71
N LEU A 26 -12.78 19.66 -10.60
CA LEU A 26 -13.24 18.26 -10.65
C LEU A 26 -12.11 17.24 -10.93
N PRO A 27 -11.20 17.42 -11.90
CA PRO A 27 -10.14 16.43 -12.15
C PRO A 27 -9.10 16.36 -11.02
N ALA A 28 -8.97 17.41 -10.20
CA ALA A 28 -8.01 17.42 -9.09
C ALA A 28 -8.42 16.48 -7.95
N SER A 29 -9.72 16.23 -7.74
CA SER A 29 -10.19 15.30 -6.69
C SER A 29 -10.06 13.83 -7.10
N MET A 30 -10.00 13.51 -8.40
CA MET A 30 -9.76 12.15 -8.89
C MET A 30 -8.31 11.68 -8.65
N MET A 31 -7.36 12.60 -8.48
CA MET A 31 -5.95 12.28 -8.25
C MET A 31 -5.64 11.91 -6.79
N ALA A 32 -6.62 11.97 -5.88
CA ALA A 32 -6.41 11.74 -4.45
C ALA A 32 -6.82 10.33 -3.96
N GLN A 33 -7.48 9.53 -4.79
CA GLN A 33 -7.89 8.18 -4.39
C GLN A 33 -6.67 7.24 -4.40
N SER A 34 -6.47 6.49 -3.31
CA SER A 34 -5.36 5.55 -3.24
C SER A 34 -5.54 4.43 -4.27
N ILE A 35 -4.44 3.88 -4.80
CA ILE A 35 -4.48 2.74 -5.73
C ILE A 35 -5.27 1.55 -5.13
N PHE A 36 -5.20 1.40 -3.81
CA PHE A 36 -5.94 0.41 -3.04
C PHE A 36 -7.45 0.61 -3.12
N ASP A 37 -7.93 1.83 -2.96
CA ASP A 37 -9.36 2.11 -3.00
C ASP A 37 -9.88 2.15 -4.45
N LYS A 38 -9.01 2.45 -5.43
CA LYS A 38 -9.36 2.39 -6.86
C LYS A 38 -9.67 0.95 -7.31
N TYR A 39 -8.92 -0.03 -6.80
CA TYR A 39 -8.97 -1.41 -7.27
C TYR A 39 -9.59 -2.40 -6.27
N SER A 40 -10.04 -1.95 -5.09
CA SER A 40 -10.56 -2.83 -4.04
C SER A 40 -11.77 -3.69 -4.45
N GLU A 41 -12.52 -3.26 -5.46
CA GLU A 41 -13.71 -3.95 -5.98
C GLU A 41 -13.49 -4.55 -7.38
N ASN A 42 -12.26 -4.51 -7.91
CA ASN A 42 -11.98 -4.98 -9.26
C ASN A 42 -11.81 -6.52 -9.28
N PRO A 43 -12.49 -7.27 -10.18
CA PRO A 43 -12.43 -8.73 -10.23
C PRO A 43 -11.05 -9.30 -10.63
N ASN A 44 -10.21 -8.51 -11.29
CA ASN A 44 -8.84 -8.87 -11.68
C ASN A 44 -7.82 -8.58 -10.57
N VAL A 45 -8.29 -8.14 -9.40
CA VAL A 45 -7.46 -7.80 -8.26
C VAL A 45 -7.87 -8.64 -7.06
N THR A 46 -6.90 -9.28 -6.44
CA THR A 46 -7.06 -9.79 -5.08
C THR A 46 -6.67 -8.67 -4.13
N TYR A 47 -7.67 -8.14 -3.43
CA TYR A 47 -7.48 -7.09 -2.45
C TYR A 47 -7.63 -7.64 -1.03
N VAL A 48 -6.64 -7.36 -0.18
CA VAL A 48 -6.65 -7.73 1.23
C VAL A 48 -6.52 -6.45 2.06
N ASN A 49 -7.40 -6.26 3.04
CA ASN A 49 -7.40 -5.10 3.93
C ASN A 49 -7.61 -5.56 5.37
N ILE A 50 -6.51 -5.71 6.11
CA ILE A 50 -6.55 -6.14 7.50
C ILE A 50 -6.59 -4.90 8.40
N LYS A 51 -7.60 -4.88 9.26
CA LYS A 51 -7.83 -3.81 10.25
C LYS A 51 -7.14 -4.12 11.57
N PRO A 52 -6.83 -3.11 12.41
CA PRO A 52 -6.16 -3.30 13.71
C PRO A 52 -6.77 -4.37 14.60
N LYS A 53 -8.10 -4.46 14.58
CA LYS A 53 -8.83 -5.43 15.40
C LYS A 53 -8.46 -6.88 15.07
N MET A 54 -8.16 -7.20 13.81
CA MET A 54 -7.75 -8.57 13.43
C MET A 54 -6.35 -8.87 13.99
N PHE A 55 -5.42 -7.92 13.88
CA PHE A 55 -4.07 -8.03 14.46
C PHE A 55 -4.13 -8.27 15.97
N GLN A 56 -4.93 -7.50 16.70
CA GLN A 56 -5.16 -7.67 18.14
C GLN A 56 -5.80 -9.02 18.50
N MET A 57 -6.64 -9.58 17.62
CA MET A 57 -7.24 -10.90 17.83
C MET A 57 -6.21 -12.01 17.64
N LEU A 58 -5.41 -11.96 16.57
CA LEU A 58 -4.34 -12.92 16.30
C LEU A 58 -3.29 -12.89 17.42
N ALA A 59 -2.89 -11.68 17.83
CA ALA A 59 -1.99 -11.47 18.96
C ALA A 59 -2.46 -12.19 20.23
N LYS A 60 -3.77 -12.22 20.51
CA LYS A 60 -4.35 -12.88 21.69
C LYS A 60 -4.49 -14.39 21.56
N LEU A 61 -4.67 -14.91 20.35
CA LEU A 61 -4.80 -16.35 20.10
C LEU A 61 -3.44 -17.06 20.15
N ASP A 62 -2.37 -16.34 19.83
CA ASP A 62 -0.99 -16.85 19.83
C ASP A 62 -0.31 -16.75 21.22
N ILE A 63 -1.03 -16.28 22.25
CA ILE A 63 -0.50 -16.18 23.62
C ILE A 63 -0.55 -17.57 24.28
N SER A 64 0.53 -18.31 24.03
CA SER A 64 1.08 -19.25 25.00
C SER A 64 2.48 -18.70 25.33
N THR A 65 2.79 -18.43 26.60
CA THR A 65 4.14 -18.20 27.20
C THR A 65 4.56 -16.77 27.60
N ASP A 66 5.05 -16.71 28.85
CA ASP A 66 5.65 -15.59 29.59
C ASP A 66 7.11 -15.30 29.17
N ASP A 67 7.40 -15.14 27.87
CA ASP A 67 8.75 -14.79 27.40
C ASP A 67 8.84 -13.43 26.70
N ALA A 68 10.01 -12.81 26.79
CA ALA A 68 10.26 -11.44 26.29
C ALA A 68 10.17 -11.32 24.76
N GLU A 69 10.33 -12.43 24.02
CA GLU A 69 10.25 -12.45 22.56
C GLU A 69 8.78 -12.39 22.09
N SER A 70 7.88 -12.99 22.85
CA SER A 70 6.43 -12.91 22.64
C SER A 70 5.90 -11.50 22.87
N GLN A 71 6.41 -10.78 23.88
CA GLN A 71 6.01 -9.39 24.14
C GLN A 71 6.38 -8.44 22.99
N ALA A 72 7.61 -8.55 22.45
CA ALA A 72 8.05 -7.72 21.33
C ALA A 72 7.19 -7.95 20.07
N TYR A 73 6.78 -9.20 19.83
CA TYR A 73 5.85 -9.54 18.76
C TYR A 73 4.45 -8.93 18.99
N LEU A 74 3.91 -9.02 20.21
CA LEU A 74 2.62 -8.42 20.56
C LEU A 74 2.63 -6.90 20.37
N ASP A 75 3.70 -6.23 20.79
CA ASP A 75 3.85 -4.78 20.68
C ASP A 75 3.89 -4.34 19.21
N MET A 76 4.63 -5.08 18.38
CA MET A 76 4.66 -4.85 16.93
C MET A 76 3.27 -5.07 16.29
N VAL A 77 2.59 -6.18 16.61
CA VAL A 77 1.27 -6.46 16.03
C VAL A 77 0.24 -5.41 16.46
N ASN A 78 0.33 -4.92 17.70
CA ASN A 78 -0.53 -3.85 18.21
C ASN A 78 -0.20 -2.47 17.62
N SER A 79 1.04 -2.24 17.18
CA SER A 79 1.44 -0.97 16.56
C SER A 79 0.98 -0.83 15.11
N ILE A 80 0.57 -1.94 14.47
CA ILE A 80 0.01 -1.94 13.12
C ILE A 80 -1.41 -1.35 13.12
N THR A 81 -1.57 -0.28 12.35
CA THR A 81 -2.85 0.43 12.17
C THR A 81 -3.59 0.03 10.89
N SER A 82 -2.89 -0.46 9.88
CA SER A 82 -3.50 -0.97 8.65
C SER A 82 -2.51 -1.83 7.88
N PHE A 83 -3.02 -2.87 7.25
CA PHE A 83 -2.31 -3.60 6.20
C PHE A 83 -3.20 -3.72 4.98
N LYS A 84 -2.75 -3.18 3.85
CA LYS A 84 -3.43 -3.27 2.56
C LYS A 84 -2.54 -3.97 1.57
N THR A 85 -3.08 -4.92 0.81
CA THR A 85 -2.34 -5.58 -0.28
C THR A 85 -3.20 -5.68 -1.52
N ILE A 86 -2.60 -5.41 -2.68
CA ILE A 86 -3.12 -5.71 -4.01
C ILE A 86 -2.22 -6.76 -4.66
N ILE A 87 -2.85 -7.79 -5.23
CA ILE A 87 -2.21 -8.79 -6.07
C ILE A 87 -2.97 -8.82 -7.39
N THR A 88 -2.26 -8.78 -8.51
CA THR A 88 -2.88 -8.84 -9.84
C THR A 88 -2.01 -9.58 -10.85
N ASP A 89 -2.67 -10.26 -11.78
CA ASP A 89 -2.14 -10.87 -13.00
C ASP A 89 -2.40 -10.00 -14.25
N ASP A 90 -3.20 -8.93 -14.10
CA ASP A 90 -3.58 -8.03 -15.18
C ASP A 90 -2.48 -6.99 -15.45
N LYS A 91 -1.88 -7.06 -16.64
CA LYS A 91 -0.77 -6.19 -17.06
C LYS A 91 -1.14 -4.71 -17.12
N ALA A 92 -2.39 -4.37 -17.41
CA ALA A 92 -2.81 -2.96 -17.47
C ALA A 92 -2.90 -2.39 -16.04
N ILE A 93 -3.41 -3.19 -15.09
CA ILE A 93 -3.44 -2.81 -13.68
C ILE A 93 -2.01 -2.74 -13.12
N ALA A 94 -1.14 -3.70 -13.45
CA ALA A 94 0.28 -3.69 -13.10
C ALA A 94 1.00 -2.39 -13.54
N ALA A 95 0.75 -1.95 -14.78
CA ALA A 95 1.33 -0.73 -15.32
C ALA A 95 0.80 0.54 -14.62
N ASP A 96 -0.49 0.58 -14.29
CA ASP A 96 -1.09 1.70 -13.54
C ASP A 96 -0.55 1.78 -12.11
N ILE A 97 -0.40 0.63 -11.43
CA ILE A 97 0.26 0.53 -10.12
C ILE A 97 1.70 1.04 -10.20
N SER A 98 2.46 0.61 -11.22
CA SER A 98 3.85 1.05 -11.43
C SER A 98 3.92 2.57 -11.60
N THR A 99 2.96 3.16 -12.33
CA THR A 99 2.82 4.60 -12.49
C THR A 99 2.50 5.27 -11.15
N TRP A 100 1.56 4.72 -10.37
CA TRP A 100 1.23 5.22 -9.04
C TRP A 100 2.42 5.16 -8.08
N MET A 101 3.28 4.15 -8.17
CA MET A 101 4.51 4.07 -7.36
C MET A 101 5.44 5.26 -7.60
N THR A 102 5.52 5.76 -8.84
CA THR A 102 6.35 6.93 -9.15
C THR A 102 5.88 8.21 -8.46
N SER A 103 4.58 8.35 -8.21
CA SER A 103 4.01 9.50 -7.48
C SER A 103 4.02 9.27 -5.97
N LYS A 104 3.75 8.04 -5.51
CA LYS A 104 3.69 7.69 -4.08
C LYS A 104 5.05 7.78 -3.39
N LYS A 105 6.15 7.49 -4.10
CA LYS A 105 7.51 7.53 -3.52
C LYS A 105 8.00 8.94 -3.15
N GLY A 106 7.35 10.02 -3.60
CA GLY A 106 7.78 11.41 -3.38
C GLY A 106 7.79 11.92 -1.92
N GLY A 107 7.61 11.04 -0.94
CA GLY A 107 7.75 11.32 0.49
C GLY A 107 8.10 10.05 1.27
N LEU A 108 8.76 9.10 0.60
CA LEU A 108 9.23 7.84 1.16
C LEU A 108 10.73 7.68 0.83
N ASP A 109 11.48 7.10 1.75
CA ASP A 109 12.88 6.74 1.57
C ASP A 109 12.96 5.32 1.00
N GLU A 110 13.82 5.12 0.00
CA GLU A 110 14.07 3.79 -0.58
C GLU A 110 15.09 3.05 0.28
N LEU A 111 14.71 1.91 0.84
CA LEU A 111 15.59 1.09 1.67
C LEU A 111 16.31 0.00 0.87
N MET A 112 15.62 -0.58 -0.11
CA MET A 112 16.13 -1.72 -0.87
C MET A 112 15.48 -1.73 -2.24
N GLU A 113 16.30 -2.00 -3.26
CA GLU A 113 15.87 -2.26 -4.62
C GLU A 113 16.61 -3.51 -5.14
N VAL A 114 15.86 -4.45 -5.70
CA VAL A 114 16.41 -5.61 -6.41
C VAL A 114 15.80 -5.62 -7.80
N LYS A 115 16.67 -5.73 -8.81
CA LYS A 115 16.29 -5.85 -10.22
C LYS A 115 17.01 -7.03 -10.82
N ASP A 116 16.26 -7.95 -11.40
CA ASP A 116 16.80 -9.10 -12.10
C ASP A 116 15.84 -9.55 -13.20
N ASP A 117 16.34 -9.72 -14.43
CA ASP A 117 15.57 -10.22 -15.59
C ASP A 117 14.12 -9.68 -15.69
N GLY A 118 13.97 -8.35 -15.66
CA GLY A 118 12.66 -7.68 -15.75
C GLY A 118 11.79 -7.75 -14.49
N LYS A 119 12.23 -8.47 -13.44
CA LYS A 119 11.62 -8.48 -12.11
C LYS A 119 12.16 -7.34 -11.28
N GLU A 120 11.29 -6.73 -10.50
CA GLU A 120 11.64 -5.59 -9.66
C GLU A 120 11.02 -5.75 -8.28
N VAL A 121 11.82 -5.60 -7.23
CA VAL A 121 11.39 -5.56 -5.84
C VAL A 121 11.89 -4.29 -5.21
N LYS A 122 11.00 -3.51 -4.59
CA LYS A 122 11.35 -2.27 -3.87
C LYS A 122 10.73 -2.21 -2.50
N PHE A 123 11.50 -1.70 -1.56
CA PHE A 123 11.08 -1.39 -0.21
C PHE A 123 11.22 0.10 0.02
N TYR A 124 10.11 0.73 0.35
CA TYR A 124 10.04 2.14 0.70
C TYR A 124 9.52 2.31 2.12
N VAL A 125 10.07 3.28 2.85
CA VAL A 125 9.59 3.61 4.19
C VAL A 125 9.31 5.09 4.34
N LYS A 126 8.46 5.42 5.30
CA LYS A 126 8.30 6.77 5.82
C LYS A 126 8.79 6.80 7.24
N GLU A 127 9.79 7.62 7.52
CA GLU A 127 10.34 7.74 8.87
C GLU A 127 9.28 8.06 9.93
N GLY A 128 9.43 7.41 11.07
CA GLY A 128 8.49 7.43 12.18
C GLY A 128 8.81 8.51 13.19
N LYS A 129 8.96 8.09 14.45
CA LYS A 129 9.29 8.95 15.60
C LYS A 129 10.81 9.02 15.83
N ASP A 130 11.54 8.01 15.37
CA ASP A 130 13.00 7.85 15.48
C ASP A 130 13.49 7.01 14.29
N ALA A 131 14.80 6.72 14.25
CA ALA A 131 15.45 6.01 13.14
C ALA A 131 15.05 4.54 13.01
N ASP A 132 14.58 3.91 14.09
CA ASP A 132 14.21 2.48 14.10
C ASP A 132 12.72 2.26 13.80
N HIS A 133 11.91 3.32 13.84
CA HIS A 133 10.47 3.24 13.64
C HIS A 133 10.04 3.90 12.33
N VAL A 134 9.07 3.28 11.65
CA VAL A 134 8.48 3.79 10.42
C VAL A 134 6.97 3.92 10.53
N LYS A 135 6.42 4.97 9.92
CA LYS A 135 4.99 5.24 9.82
C LYS A 135 4.30 4.42 8.72
N GLU A 136 5.02 4.25 7.62
CA GLU A 136 4.56 3.55 6.43
C GLU A 136 5.71 2.66 5.93
N LEU A 137 5.40 1.40 5.62
CA LEU A 137 6.26 0.49 4.86
C LEU A 137 5.48 0.10 3.60
N LEU A 138 6.05 0.38 2.45
CA LEU A 138 5.49 0.11 1.14
C LEU A 138 6.42 -0.84 0.38
N ILE A 139 5.90 -2.02 0.06
CA ILE A 139 6.60 -3.05 -0.68
C ILE A 139 5.97 -3.15 -2.06
N PHE A 140 6.79 -3.08 -3.10
CA PHE A 140 6.39 -3.19 -4.48
C PHE A 140 7.16 -4.32 -5.16
N VAL A 141 6.45 -5.29 -5.72
CA VAL A 141 7.01 -6.41 -6.47
C VAL A 141 6.35 -6.46 -7.83
N ASN A 142 7.13 -6.53 -8.90
CA ASN A 142 6.63 -6.51 -10.28
C ASN A 142 7.41 -7.46 -11.19
N GLY A 143 6.76 -7.92 -12.26
CA GLY A 143 7.38 -8.78 -13.28
C GLY A 143 7.60 -10.23 -12.85
N ILE A 144 6.86 -10.71 -11.84
CA ILE A 144 7.07 -12.05 -11.23
C ILE A 144 6.18 -13.16 -11.82
N SER A 145 5.52 -12.92 -12.96
CA SER A 145 4.61 -13.90 -13.58
C SER A 145 5.30 -15.22 -13.89
N ASP A 146 6.53 -15.16 -14.42
CA ASP A 146 7.28 -16.39 -14.75
C ASP A 146 7.66 -17.22 -13.51
N LEU A 147 7.93 -16.57 -12.36
CA LEU A 147 8.22 -17.27 -11.10
C LEU A 147 6.96 -17.92 -10.50
N THR A 148 5.79 -17.32 -10.73
CA THR A 148 4.54 -17.76 -10.12
C THR A 148 3.75 -18.74 -10.98
N LYS A 149 4.03 -18.79 -12.29
CA LYS A 149 3.55 -19.83 -13.22
C LYS A 149 3.81 -21.24 -12.71
N GLU A 150 5.03 -21.50 -12.26
CA GLU A 150 5.44 -22.84 -11.82
C GLU A 150 4.95 -23.18 -10.40
N ALA A 151 4.59 -22.15 -9.62
CA ALA A 151 4.23 -22.28 -8.21
C ALA A 151 2.78 -22.72 -7.97
N ASN A 152 1.94 -22.85 -9.02
CA ASN A 152 0.52 -23.22 -8.92
C ASN A 152 -0.23 -22.45 -7.81
N ILE A 153 -0.11 -21.12 -7.83
CA ILE A 153 -0.72 -20.28 -6.79
C ILE A 153 -2.23 -20.21 -7.03
N GLU A 154 -2.99 -20.90 -6.18
CA GLU A 154 -4.45 -20.88 -6.22
C GLU A 154 -5.01 -19.75 -5.33
N ILE A 155 -5.67 -18.76 -5.93
CA ILE A 155 -6.35 -17.69 -5.22
C ILE A 155 -7.82 -17.70 -5.63
N ASN A 156 -8.72 -17.90 -4.66
CA ASN A 156 -10.17 -18.01 -4.88
C ASN A 156 -10.55 -19.11 -5.90
N GLY A 157 -9.93 -20.28 -5.83
CA GLY A 157 -10.27 -21.39 -6.73
C GLY A 157 -9.64 -21.31 -8.12
N LYS A 158 -8.73 -20.34 -8.36
CA LYS A 158 -8.12 -20.08 -9.66
C LYS A 158 -6.60 -20.05 -9.55
N ASN A 159 -5.93 -20.81 -10.40
CA ASN A 159 -4.49 -20.65 -10.60
C ASN A 159 -4.23 -19.27 -11.20
N ARG A 160 -3.42 -18.46 -10.52
CA ARG A 160 -3.05 -17.12 -10.97
C ARG A 160 -1.54 -17.01 -11.16
N GLU A 161 -1.16 -16.54 -12.33
CA GLU A 161 0.20 -16.12 -12.66
C GLU A 161 0.34 -14.66 -12.19
N ILE A 162 0.82 -14.46 -10.97
CA ILE A 162 0.89 -13.13 -10.36
C ILE A 162 1.92 -12.29 -11.12
N GLU A 163 1.52 -11.13 -11.61
CA GLU A 163 2.41 -10.17 -12.26
C GLU A 163 2.97 -9.15 -11.26
N THR A 164 2.08 -8.59 -10.42
CA THR A 164 2.42 -7.51 -9.48
C THR A 164 1.81 -7.74 -8.11
N VAL A 165 2.59 -7.42 -7.08
CA VAL A 165 2.14 -7.33 -5.68
C VAL A 165 2.52 -5.98 -5.11
N VAL A 166 1.57 -5.32 -4.46
CA VAL A 166 1.83 -4.11 -3.67
C VAL A 166 1.25 -4.27 -2.28
N ALA A 167 2.10 -4.13 -1.27
CA ALA A 167 1.70 -4.19 0.12
C ALA A 167 2.04 -2.86 0.82
N LEU A 168 1.10 -2.33 1.57
CA LEU A 168 1.26 -1.15 2.40
C LEU A 168 0.90 -1.51 3.84
N LEU A 169 1.89 -1.40 4.72
CA LEU A 169 1.74 -1.50 6.16
C LEU A 169 1.86 -0.10 6.77
N THR A 170 0.93 0.29 7.63
CA THR A 170 1.00 1.57 8.36
C THR A 170 0.90 1.33 9.85
N GLY A 171 1.60 2.12 10.65
CA GLY A 171 1.65 1.94 12.11
C GLY A 171 2.80 2.69 12.75
N ASP A 172 3.13 2.32 13.99
CA ASP A 172 4.41 2.67 14.62
C ASP A 172 5.31 1.43 14.58
N ILE A 173 5.84 1.14 13.40
CA ILE A 173 6.44 -0.16 13.11
C ILE A 173 7.94 -0.10 13.40
N ASN A 174 8.41 -0.90 14.35
CA ASN A 174 9.84 -1.07 14.61
C ASN A 174 10.43 -2.01 13.54
N LEU A 175 11.38 -1.50 12.74
CA LEU A 175 12.01 -2.25 11.65
C LEU A 175 12.77 -3.49 12.15
N ASN A 176 13.32 -3.45 13.36
CA ASN A 176 14.05 -4.57 13.96
C ASN A 176 13.12 -5.77 14.25
N GLU A 177 11.83 -5.53 14.44
CA GLU A 177 10.83 -6.57 14.71
C GLU A 177 10.28 -7.21 13.41
N ILE A 178 10.38 -6.50 12.26
CA ILE A 178 9.96 -7.04 10.95
C ILE A 178 10.80 -8.26 10.56
N ALA A 179 12.11 -8.22 10.78
CA ALA A 179 12.99 -9.37 10.51
C ALA A 179 12.51 -10.61 11.29
N LYS A 180 12.09 -10.44 12.54
CA LYS A 180 11.54 -11.52 13.37
C LYS A 180 10.21 -12.05 12.80
N LEU A 181 9.34 -11.17 12.31
CA LEU A 181 8.10 -11.56 11.63
C LEU A 181 8.37 -12.45 10.40
N THR A 182 9.30 -12.06 9.53
CA THR A 182 9.64 -12.85 8.34
C THR A 182 10.18 -14.24 8.68
N SER A 183 10.96 -14.35 9.77
CA SER A 183 11.48 -15.64 10.26
C SER A 183 10.39 -16.56 10.81
N LYS A 184 9.36 -16.01 11.47
CA LYS A 184 8.22 -16.79 12.01
C LYS A 184 7.19 -17.15 10.93
N MET A 185 7.08 -16.36 9.86
CA MET A 185 6.13 -16.62 8.75
C MET A 185 6.66 -17.60 7.69
N ASN A 186 7.84 -18.21 7.90
CA ASN A 186 8.49 -19.15 6.97
C ASN A 186 8.59 -18.60 5.53
N ILE A 187 8.88 -17.29 5.40
CA ILE A 187 9.06 -16.64 4.09
C ILE A 187 10.50 -16.89 3.63
N PRO A 188 10.73 -17.53 2.46
CA PRO A 188 12.08 -17.79 1.96
C PRO A 188 12.85 -16.46 1.80
N GLY A 189 13.99 -16.34 2.49
CA GLY A 189 14.86 -15.15 2.47
C GLY A 189 15.12 -14.49 3.83
N GLY A 190 14.29 -14.72 4.85
CA GLY A 190 14.44 -14.10 6.19
C GLY A 190 15.73 -14.49 6.93
N GLU A 191 16.25 -15.69 6.68
CA GLU A 191 17.51 -16.19 7.23
C GLU A 191 18.73 -15.36 6.81
N HIS A 192 18.66 -14.66 5.68
CA HIS A 192 19.77 -13.84 5.16
C HIS A 192 19.84 -12.44 5.77
N LEU A 193 18.84 -12.01 6.54
CA LEU A 193 18.81 -10.69 7.20
C LEU A 193 19.45 -10.70 8.60
N LYS A 194 19.82 -11.89 9.13
CA LYS A 194 20.48 -12.04 10.44
C LYS A 194 22.00 -11.84 10.41
N ASN A 195 22.60 -11.71 9.23
CA ASN A 195 24.05 -11.54 9.10
C ASN A 195 24.42 -10.09 8.82
N ASN A 196 24.47 -9.27 9.87
CA ASN A 196 25.34 -8.11 9.94
C ASN A 196 25.86 -8.01 11.39
N ASN A 197 27.14 -8.38 11.57
CA ASN A 197 27.96 -7.97 12.71
C ASN A 197 28.56 -6.60 12.41
#